data_AF-A0A918QY45-F1
#
_entry.id   AF-A0A918QY45-F1
#
_cell.length_a   1.000
_cell.length_b   1.000
_cell.length_c   1.000
_cell.angle_alpha   90.00
_cell.angle_beta   90.00
_cell.angle_gamma   90.00
#
_symmetry.space_group_name_H-M   'P 1'
#
loop_
_entity.id
_entity.type
_entity.pdbx_description
1 polymer ?
#
loop_
_entity_poly.entity_id
_entity_poly.type
_entity_poly.pdbx_seq_one_letter_code
_entity_poly.pdbx_strand_id
1 'polypeptide(L)'
;MEPYSTEVKKLTILVLIFMNLLSYSQTKFIGIAMSANLPSGWVVQEENYGQILLSNPKNAAGIMFIEHGWTTEQMVLEKMQQEILEEGWQASLATDIMELDNGDLIALYQGRGNGQEIVVVAVVSRSKLWGRGGVMTVVLVPKNSFNDDLQDLAVVISKSIKYRSIMNPKAEQSADIFKGRKLIRYNSYYTSDFNNTVSVGSNSKTTIHFCSNGGFAIEGYSDLSSGGPGMDGEAWSNTSAGEGLRSLMDVNNYMVLRLASNAGEVSYMPIERYTEDGAYYINDDKWVIGGSDLCN
;
A
#
# COMPACT_ATOMS: atom_id res chain seq x y z
N MET A 1 -22.04 28.99 20.88
CA MET A 1 -21.48 27.62 20.95
C MET A 1 -22.08 26.85 19.80
N GLU A 2 -21.45 26.97 18.64
CA GLU A 2 -21.70 26.12 17.47
C GLU A 2 -20.56 25.08 17.45
N PRO A 3 -20.85 23.80 17.18
CA PRO A 3 -19.80 22.82 17.02
C PRO A 3 -19.16 23.00 15.64
N TYR A 4 -17.84 23.20 15.62
CA TYR A 4 -17.02 23.12 14.42
C TYR A 4 -17.11 21.70 13.85
N SER A 5 -17.70 21.60 12.67
CA SER A 5 -17.64 20.43 11.80
C SER A 5 -16.19 20.20 11.37
N THR A 6 -15.60 19.09 11.80
CA THR A 6 -14.40 18.54 11.18
C THR A 6 -14.76 18.07 9.77
N GLU A 7 -14.46 18.89 8.77
CA GLU A 7 -14.39 18.40 7.39
C GLU A 7 -13.25 17.38 7.29
N VAL A 8 -13.62 16.10 7.36
CA VAL A 8 -12.82 15.03 6.77
C VAL A 8 -12.71 15.36 5.28
N LYS A 9 -11.48 15.52 4.77
CA LYS A 9 -11.23 15.65 3.33
C LYS A 9 -11.86 14.46 2.63
N LYS A 10 -13.03 14.67 2.04
CA LYS A 10 -13.76 13.65 1.27
C LYS A 10 -12.93 13.30 0.05
N LEU A 11 -12.44 12.06 -0.01
CA LEU A 11 -11.92 11.48 -1.26
C LEU A 11 -13.11 11.42 -2.23
N THR A 12 -13.18 12.43 -3.09
CA THR A 12 -14.22 12.51 -4.10
C THR A 12 -13.80 11.58 -5.24
N ILE A 13 -14.36 10.37 -5.26
CA ILE A 13 -14.18 9.43 -6.38
C ILE A 13 -14.66 10.12 -7.66
N LEU A 14 -13.69 10.33 -8.54
CA LEU A 14 -13.76 11.04 -9.80
C LEU A 14 -14.82 10.41 -10.71
N VAL A 15 -15.73 11.24 -11.23
CA VAL A 15 -16.58 10.88 -12.37
C VAL A 15 -15.66 10.61 -13.57
N LEU A 16 -15.70 9.39 -14.11
CA LEU A 16 -14.97 8.96 -15.32
C LEU A 16 -15.43 9.79 -16.54
N ILE A 17 -14.70 10.87 -16.83
CA ILE A 17 -14.82 11.61 -18.09
C ILE A 17 -13.87 10.96 -19.09
N PHE A 18 -14.44 10.23 -20.06
CA PHE A 18 -13.71 9.57 -21.13
C PHE A 18 -13.17 10.61 -22.14
N MET A 19 -11.93 11.07 -21.94
CA MET A 19 -11.17 11.74 -23.00
C MET A 19 -10.35 10.70 -23.76
N ASN A 20 -10.56 10.63 -25.09
CA ASN A 20 -9.75 9.82 -26.00
C ASN A 20 -8.34 10.41 -26.11
N LEU A 21 -7.48 10.10 -25.16
CA LEU A 21 -6.03 10.28 -25.30
C LEU A 21 -5.44 8.98 -25.85
N LEU A 22 -4.45 9.10 -26.74
CA LEU A 22 -3.67 7.97 -27.24
C LEU A 22 -2.88 7.38 -26.08
N SER A 23 -3.47 6.41 -25.39
CA SER A 23 -2.89 5.78 -24.21
C SER A 23 -1.89 4.70 -24.61
N TYR A 24 -0.62 4.90 -24.25
CA TYR A 24 0.38 3.84 -24.31
C TYR A 24 0.11 2.84 -23.17
N SER A 25 0.08 1.55 -23.49
CA SER A 25 0.01 0.50 -22.48
C SER A 25 1.32 0.50 -21.69
N GLN A 26 1.30 1.05 -20.48
CA GLN A 26 2.41 0.99 -19.55
C GLN A 26 2.54 -0.44 -19.03
N THR A 27 3.66 -1.10 -19.33
CA THR A 27 3.97 -2.46 -18.89
C THR A 27 4.93 -2.50 -17.70
N LYS A 28 5.54 -1.35 -17.38
CA LYS A 28 6.47 -1.16 -16.27
C LYS A 28 5.91 -0.10 -15.33
N PHE A 29 5.64 -0.50 -14.10
CA PHE A 29 5.03 0.33 -13.08
C PHE A 29 6.10 1.01 -12.23
N ILE A 30 5.85 2.23 -11.79
CA ILE A 30 6.71 3.01 -10.91
C ILE A 30 6.23 2.88 -9.45
N GLY A 31 4.91 2.78 -9.22
CA GLY A 31 4.30 2.67 -7.89
C GLY A 31 4.49 1.32 -7.21
N ILE A 32 4.76 0.27 -7.99
CA ILE A 32 5.10 -1.09 -7.51
C ILE A 32 6.35 -1.57 -8.26
N ALA A 33 7.29 -2.23 -7.58
CA ALA A 33 8.55 -2.70 -8.16
C ALA A 33 8.38 -3.95 -9.05
N MET A 34 7.47 -3.90 -10.02
CA MET A 34 7.16 -5.00 -10.94
C MET A 34 6.99 -4.52 -12.39
N SER A 35 6.73 -5.47 -13.27
CA SER A 35 6.21 -5.28 -14.62
C SER A 35 5.25 -6.42 -14.94
N ALA A 36 4.25 -6.19 -15.77
CA ALA A 36 3.30 -7.21 -16.20
C ALA A 36 2.94 -7.02 -17.67
N ASN A 37 2.55 -8.11 -18.32
CA ASN A 37 2.00 -8.06 -19.67
C ASN A 37 0.50 -7.81 -19.60
N LEU A 38 0.08 -6.63 -20.03
CA LEU A 38 -1.33 -6.27 -20.08
C LEU A 38 -1.90 -6.60 -21.46
N PRO A 39 -3.11 -7.18 -21.55
CA PRO A 39 -3.79 -7.32 -22.83
C PRO A 39 -4.09 -5.96 -23.46
N SER A 40 -4.27 -5.96 -24.77
CA SER A 40 -4.57 -4.74 -25.53
C SER A 40 -5.81 -4.03 -25.00
N GLY A 41 -5.71 -2.71 -24.82
CA GLY A 41 -6.80 -1.84 -24.39
C GLY A 41 -6.90 -1.60 -22.89
N TRP A 42 -6.12 -2.30 -22.06
CA TRP A 42 -5.98 -1.98 -20.64
C TRP A 42 -5.01 -0.81 -20.44
N VAL A 43 -5.46 0.18 -19.69
CA VAL A 43 -4.75 1.44 -19.46
C VAL A 43 -4.73 1.75 -17.97
N VAL A 44 -3.55 2.14 -17.46
CA VAL A 44 -3.38 2.63 -16.10
C VAL A 44 -4.21 3.89 -15.90
N GLN A 45 -5.10 3.88 -14.90
CA GLN A 45 -5.91 5.02 -14.49
C GLN A 45 -5.29 5.73 -13.30
N GLU A 46 -4.75 4.94 -12.38
CA GLU A 46 -4.16 5.41 -11.14
C GLU A 46 -2.96 4.53 -10.79
N GLU A 47 -1.91 5.17 -10.31
CA GLU A 47 -0.70 4.50 -9.86
C GLU A 47 -0.20 5.21 -8.61
N ASN A 48 -0.42 4.57 -7.47
CA ASN A 48 0.03 5.01 -6.16
C ASN A 48 1.06 4.01 -5.61
N TYR A 49 1.74 4.39 -4.54
CA TYR A 49 2.69 3.51 -3.87
C TYR A 49 1.98 2.23 -3.40
N GLY A 50 2.36 1.08 -3.95
CA GLY A 50 1.74 -0.21 -3.63
C GLY A 50 0.44 -0.54 -4.35
N GLN A 51 -0.09 0.35 -5.20
CA GLN A 51 -1.37 0.11 -5.89
C GLN A 51 -1.36 0.63 -7.33
N ILE A 52 -1.88 -0.18 -8.26
CA ILE A 52 -2.12 0.25 -9.64
C ILE A 52 -3.54 -0.11 -10.01
N LEU A 53 -4.32 0.85 -10.49
CA LEU A 53 -5.66 0.64 -11.04
C LEU A 53 -5.60 0.74 -12.57
N LEU A 54 -6.18 -0.24 -13.24
CA LEU A 54 -6.32 -0.29 -14.68
C LEU A 54 -7.79 -0.42 -15.07
N SER A 55 -8.14 0.21 -16.18
CA SER A 55 -9.45 0.05 -16.81
C SER A 55 -9.30 -0.23 -18.29
N ASN A 56 -10.36 -0.77 -18.88
CA ASN A 56 -10.47 -0.92 -20.32
C ASN A 56 -11.82 -0.35 -20.75
N PRO A 57 -11.86 0.70 -21.58
CA PRO A 57 -13.12 1.34 -22.00
C PRO A 57 -14.11 0.39 -22.70
N LYS A 58 -13.65 -0.77 -23.19
CA LYS A 58 -14.48 -1.76 -23.88
C LYS A 58 -14.98 -2.89 -22.97
N ASN A 59 -14.41 -3.04 -21.78
CA ASN A 59 -14.80 -4.07 -20.82
C ASN A 59 -15.34 -3.41 -19.55
N ALA A 60 -16.48 -3.89 -19.06
CA ALA A 60 -17.04 -3.42 -17.80
C ALA A 60 -16.29 -4.01 -16.58
N ALA A 61 -14.95 -3.97 -16.58
CA ALA A 61 -14.12 -4.53 -15.52
C ALA A 61 -12.95 -3.60 -15.18
N GLY A 62 -12.56 -3.60 -13.91
CA GLY A 62 -11.34 -2.99 -13.41
C GLY A 62 -10.31 -4.06 -13.05
N ILE A 63 -9.03 -3.77 -13.26
CA ILE A 63 -7.93 -4.58 -12.73
C ILE A 63 -7.20 -3.74 -11.70
N MET A 64 -6.84 -4.35 -10.57
CA MET A 64 -5.96 -3.74 -9.60
C MET A 64 -4.76 -4.64 -9.35
N PHE A 65 -3.58 -4.05 -9.25
CA PHE A 65 -2.44 -4.67 -8.59
C PHE A 65 -2.31 -4.06 -7.21
N ILE A 66 -2.24 -4.91 -6.20
CA ILE A 66 -2.12 -4.52 -4.80
C ILE A 66 -0.91 -5.25 -4.24
N GLU A 67 0.08 -4.49 -3.80
CA GLU A 67 1.20 -5.04 -3.07
C GLU A 67 0.74 -5.48 -1.68
N HIS A 68 1.22 -6.64 -1.22
CA HIS A 68 0.94 -7.19 0.10
C HIS A 68 2.21 -7.67 0.79
N GLY A 69 2.21 -7.76 2.12
CA GLY A 69 3.36 -8.18 2.94
C GLY A 69 3.34 -9.66 3.37
N TRP A 70 2.45 -10.47 2.81
CA TRP A 70 2.20 -11.85 3.27
C TRP A 70 3.34 -12.80 2.90
N THR A 71 3.95 -13.45 3.90
CA THR A 71 5.21 -14.19 3.73
C THR A 71 5.01 -15.69 3.53
N THR A 72 4.13 -16.30 4.32
CA THR A 72 3.86 -17.73 4.29
C THR A 72 2.59 -18.01 3.52
N GLU A 73 2.49 -19.23 2.97
CA GLU A 73 1.27 -19.68 2.31
C GLU A 73 0.09 -19.69 3.28
N GLN A 74 0.32 -20.15 4.52
CA GLN A 74 -0.68 -20.09 5.59
C GLN A 74 -1.22 -18.66 5.79
N MET A 75 -0.35 -17.66 5.84
CA MET A 75 -0.77 -16.25 5.98
C MET A 75 -1.57 -15.79 4.77
N VAL A 76 -1.19 -16.18 3.56
CA VAL A 76 -1.97 -15.89 2.36
C VAL A 76 -3.36 -16.52 2.45
N LEU A 77 -3.46 -17.80 2.82
CA LEU A 77 -4.73 -18.50 2.98
C LEU A 77 -5.61 -17.84 4.05
N GLU A 78 -5.05 -17.55 5.22
CA GLU A 78 -5.76 -16.86 6.31
C GLU A 78 -6.29 -15.49 5.88
N LYS A 79 -5.50 -14.72 5.12
CA LYS A 79 -5.91 -13.40 4.61
C LYS A 79 -6.95 -13.50 3.50
N MET A 80 -6.80 -14.45 2.57
CA MET A 80 -7.79 -14.70 1.52
C MET A 80 -9.13 -15.23 2.07
N GLN A 81 -9.15 -15.87 3.23
CA GLN A 81 -10.40 -16.28 3.87
C GLN A 81 -11.22 -15.13 4.46
N GLN A 82 -10.61 -13.95 4.63
CA GLN A 82 -11.29 -12.79 5.18
C GLN A 82 -12.24 -12.15 4.17
N GLU A 83 -13.28 -11.50 4.66
CA GLU A 83 -14.13 -10.67 3.82
C GLU A 83 -13.37 -9.42 3.37
N ILE A 84 -13.64 -8.98 2.15
CA ILE A 84 -13.19 -7.70 1.66
C ILE A 84 -14.16 -6.65 2.18
N LEU A 85 -13.67 -5.73 3.02
CA LEU A 85 -14.44 -4.65 3.63
C LEU A 85 -13.73 -3.32 3.38
N GLU A 86 -14.18 -2.60 2.36
CA GLU A 86 -13.63 -1.29 1.96
C GLU A 86 -14.73 -0.23 1.94
N GLU A 87 -14.36 1.05 1.87
CA GLU A 87 -15.35 2.12 1.70
C GLU A 87 -16.19 1.90 0.43
N GLY A 88 -17.47 1.60 0.63
CA GLY A 88 -18.44 1.35 -0.43
C GLY A 88 -18.43 -0.08 -1.01
N TRP A 89 -17.50 -0.95 -0.62
CA TRP A 89 -17.42 -2.34 -1.11
C TRP A 89 -17.43 -3.36 0.03
N GLN A 90 -18.22 -4.41 -0.15
CA GLN A 90 -18.24 -5.57 0.72
C GLN A 90 -18.34 -6.82 -0.15
N ALA A 91 -17.41 -7.76 0.00
CA ALA A 91 -17.46 -9.04 -0.69
C ALA A 91 -16.95 -10.18 0.19
N SER A 92 -17.67 -11.30 0.18
CA SER A 92 -17.32 -12.51 0.93
C SER A 92 -16.82 -13.59 -0.04
N LEU A 93 -15.98 -14.48 0.46
CA LEU A 93 -15.43 -15.60 -0.31
C LEU A 93 -16.58 -16.46 -0.86
N ALA A 94 -16.58 -16.70 -2.17
CA ALA A 94 -17.63 -17.42 -2.89
C ALA A 94 -17.19 -18.81 -3.36
N THR A 95 -15.88 -19.08 -3.40
CA THR A 95 -15.30 -20.36 -3.81
C THR A 95 -14.22 -20.80 -2.82
N ASP A 96 -13.85 -22.08 -2.86
CA ASP A 96 -12.62 -22.51 -2.21
C ASP A 96 -11.41 -21.77 -2.80
N ILE A 97 -10.37 -21.59 -1.98
CA ILE A 97 -9.08 -21.06 -2.44
C ILE A 97 -8.34 -22.20 -3.14
N MET A 98 -7.93 -21.97 -4.38
CA MET A 98 -7.25 -22.98 -5.20
C MET A 98 -5.81 -22.58 -5.46
N GLU A 99 -4.92 -23.56 -5.56
CA GLU A 99 -3.54 -23.37 -6.02
C GLU A 99 -3.45 -23.50 -7.55
N LEU A 100 -2.75 -22.55 -8.17
CA LEU A 100 -2.41 -22.57 -9.59
C LEU A 100 -1.10 -23.33 -9.82
N ASP A 101 -0.84 -23.79 -11.04
CA ASP A 101 0.36 -24.59 -11.37
C ASP A 101 1.70 -23.92 -11.00
N ASN A 102 1.74 -22.59 -10.87
CA ASN A 102 2.91 -21.82 -10.47
C ASN A 102 3.03 -21.59 -8.95
N GLY A 103 2.13 -22.15 -8.14
CA GLY A 103 2.07 -21.99 -6.70
C GLY A 103 1.39 -20.70 -6.21
N ASP A 104 0.80 -19.91 -7.12
CA ASP A 104 -0.04 -18.78 -6.77
C ASP A 104 -1.41 -19.28 -6.29
N LEU A 105 -2.11 -18.48 -5.47
CA LEU A 105 -3.43 -18.84 -4.95
C LEU A 105 -4.50 -17.97 -5.60
N ILE A 106 -5.63 -18.57 -5.97
CA ILE A 106 -6.78 -17.89 -6.57
C ILE A 106 -8.05 -18.12 -5.75
N ALA A 107 -8.87 -17.07 -5.66
CA ALA A 107 -10.22 -17.15 -5.10
C ALA A 107 -11.18 -16.18 -5.80
N LEU A 108 -12.47 -16.52 -5.73
CA LEU A 108 -13.56 -15.64 -6.14
C LEU A 108 -14.31 -15.15 -4.91
N TYR A 109 -14.69 -13.87 -4.93
CA TYR A 109 -15.54 -13.23 -3.94
C TYR A 109 -16.77 -12.67 -4.63
N GLN A 110 -17.87 -12.60 -3.89
CA GLN A 110 -19.10 -11.98 -4.35
C GLN A 110 -19.65 -11.05 -3.28
N GLY A 111 -20.26 -9.95 -3.74
CA GLY A 111 -20.89 -9.01 -2.82
C GLY A 111 -21.39 -7.77 -3.52
N ARG A 112 -21.24 -6.61 -2.88
CA ARG A 112 -21.75 -5.33 -3.37
C ARG A 112 -20.66 -4.27 -3.35
N GLY A 113 -20.57 -3.48 -4.42
CA GLY A 113 -19.70 -2.32 -4.54
C GLY A 113 -20.48 -1.13 -5.11
N ASN A 114 -20.45 0.02 -4.43
CA ASN A 114 -21.14 1.24 -4.86
C ASN A 114 -22.63 1.02 -5.23
N GLY A 115 -23.31 0.16 -4.45
CA GLY A 115 -24.73 -0.18 -4.63
C GLY A 115 -25.02 -1.28 -5.67
N GLN A 116 -24.05 -1.74 -6.44
CA GLN A 116 -24.20 -2.79 -7.45
C GLN A 116 -23.66 -4.14 -6.96
N GLU A 117 -24.20 -5.26 -7.43
CA GLU A 117 -23.60 -6.57 -7.20
C GLU A 117 -22.30 -6.72 -8.00
N ILE A 118 -21.26 -7.24 -7.35
CA ILE A 118 -19.91 -7.40 -7.92
C ILE A 118 -19.41 -8.82 -7.76
N VAL A 119 -18.50 -9.22 -8.65
CA VAL A 119 -17.63 -10.38 -8.52
C VAL A 119 -16.19 -9.87 -8.50
N VAL A 120 -15.40 -10.44 -7.61
CA VAL A 120 -13.97 -10.16 -7.47
C VAL A 120 -13.21 -11.46 -7.70
N VAL A 121 -12.27 -11.47 -8.64
CA VAL A 121 -11.29 -12.55 -8.78
C VAL A 121 -9.98 -12.03 -8.20
N ALA A 122 -9.41 -12.73 -7.21
CA ALA A 122 -8.13 -12.38 -6.63
C ALA A 122 -7.12 -13.51 -6.89
N VAL A 123 -5.97 -13.17 -7.48
CA VAL A 123 -4.82 -14.06 -7.62
C VAL A 123 -3.67 -13.49 -6.81
N VAL A 124 -3.18 -14.22 -5.82
CA VAL A 124 -2.13 -13.80 -4.90
C VAL A 124 -0.84 -14.51 -5.24
N SER A 125 0.20 -13.73 -5.53
CA SER A 125 1.52 -14.22 -5.88
C SER A 125 2.57 -13.70 -4.90
N ARG A 126 3.64 -14.47 -4.64
CA ARG A 126 4.71 -14.08 -3.72
C ARG A 126 6.04 -13.85 -4.44
N SER A 127 6.77 -12.82 -4.03
CA SER A 127 8.08 -12.47 -4.57
C SER A 127 9.21 -13.04 -3.71
N LYS A 128 9.99 -13.97 -4.26
CA LYS A 128 11.25 -14.39 -3.63
C LYS A 128 12.29 -13.26 -3.59
N LEU A 129 12.20 -12.28 -4.49
CA LEU A 129 13.16 -11.19 -4.61
C LEU A 129 12.97 -10.13 -3.51
N TRP A 130 11.74 -9.92 -3.05
CA TRP A 130 11.43 -8.88 -2.06
C TRP A 130 11.68 -9.30 -0.61
N GLY A 131 11.98 -10.59 -0.38
CA GLY A 131 12.17 -11.18 0.95
C GLY A 131 10.87 -11.32 1.75
N ARG A 132 9.90 -10.44 1.54
CA ARG A 132 8.55 -10.44 2.14
C ARG A 132 7.51 -9.94 1.14
N GLY A 133 6.41 -10.68 1.03
CA GLY A 133 5.24 -10.22 0.29
C GLY A 133 5.27 -10.53 -1.21
N GLY A 134 4.42 -9.82 -1.94
CA GLY A 134 4.23 -9.97 -3.37
C GLY A 134 3.08 -9.10 -3.87
N VAL A 135 2.41 -9.54 -4.93
CA VAL A 135 1.34 -8.78 -5.58
C VAL A 135 0.09 -9.65 -5.68
N MET A 136 -1.02 -9.07 -5.23
CA MET A 136 -2.37 -9.53 -5.50
C MET A 136 -2.88 -8.86 -6.77
N THR A 137 -3.23 -9.67 -7.77
CA THR A 137 -3.96 -9.23 -8.96
C THR A 137 -5.45 -9.39 -8.69
N VAL A 138 -6.19 -8.30 -8.78
CA VAL A 138 -7.63 -8.27 -8.56
C VAL A 138 -8.34 -7.91 -9.86
N VAL A 139 -9.33 -8.70 -10.27
CA VAL A 139 -10.28 -8.33 -11.33
C VAL A 139 -11.63 -8.09 -10.68
N LEU A 140 -12.12 -6.86 -10.79
CA LEU A 140 -13.43 -6.45 -10.29
C LEU A 140 -14.38 -6.24 -11.46
N VAL A 141 -15.57 -6.82 -11.36
CA VAL A 141 -16.59 -6.71 -12.42
C VAL A 141 -18.00 -6.69 -11.81
N PRO A 142 -18.96 -5.96 -12.40
CA PRO A 142 -20.37 -6.13 -12.09
C PRO A 142 -20.81 -7.57 -12.33
N LYS A 143 -21.60 -8.14 -11.42
CA LYS A 143 -21.97 -9.55 -11.45
C LYS A 143 -22.62 -10.01 -12.75
N ASN A 144 -23.40 -9.14 -13.39
CA ASN A 144 -24.06 -9.43 -14.68
C ASN A 144 -23.10 -9.48 -15.89
N SER A 145 -21.86 -9.02 -15.71
CA SER A 145 -20.83 -8.95 -16.75
C SER A 145 -19.70 -9.95 -16.50
N PHE A 146 -19.75 -10.71 -15.40
CA PHE A 146 -18.77 -11.73 -15.07
C PHE A 146 -18.88 -12.94 -16.02
N ASN A 147 -17.72 -13.48 -16.41
CA ASN A 147 -17.57 -14.70 -17.20
C ASN A 147 -16.18 -15.31 -16.96
N ASP A 148 -15.97 -16.52 -17.45
CA ASP A 148 -14.73 -17.28 -17.24
C ASP A 148 -13.51 -16.59 -17.87
N ASP A 149 -13.68 -15.85 -18.98
CA ASP A 149 -12.58 -15.10 -19.62
C ASP A 149 -11.97 -14.05 -18.67
N LEU A 150 -12.76 -13.47 -17.76
CA LEU A 150 -12.27 -12.50 -16.76
C LEU A 150 -11.53 -13.18 -15.60
N GLN A 151 -11.87 -14.43 -15.28
CA GLN A 151 -11.10 -15.23 -14.34
C GLN A 151 -9.75 -15.63 -14.96
N ASP A 152 -9.77 -16.11 -16.20
CA ASP A 152 -8.57 -16.46 -16.96
C ASP A 152 -7.66 -15.24 -17.17
N LEU A 153 -8.24 -14.06 -17.39
CA LEU A 153 -7.53 -12.80 -17.46
C LEU A 153 -6.69 -12.54 -16.19
N ALA A 154 -7.25 -12.74 -15.00
CA ALA A 154 -6.54 -12.58 -13.74
C ALA A 154 -5.32 -13.51 -13.66
N VAL A 155 -5.52 -14.78 -14.04
CA VAL A 155 -4.47 -15.81 -14.05
C VAL A 155 -3.36 -15.48 -15.05
N VAL A 156 -3.72 -15.12 -16.29
CA VAL A 156 -2.76 -14.79 -17.36
C VAL A 156 -1.91 -13.59 -16.97
N ILE A 157 -2.53 -12.56 -16.39
CA ILE A 157 -1.81 -11.37 -15.94
C ILE A 157 -0.89 -11.72 -14.77
N SER A 158 -1.39 -12.44 -13.75
CA SER A 158 -0.57 -12.83 -12.59
C SER A 158 0.67 -13.63 -13.00
N LYS A 159 0.50 -14.62 -13.90
CA LYS A 159 1.60 -15.43 -14.44
C LYS A 159 2.64 -14.62 -15.23
N SER A 160 2.26 -13.42 -15.70
CA SER A 160 3.16 -12.53 -16.44
C SER A 160 3.98 -11.59 -15.55
N ILE A 161 3.66 -11.50 -14.25
CA ILE A 161 4.33 -10.58 -13.33
C ILE A 161 5.81 -10.92 -13.23
N LYS A 162 6.64 -9.91 -13.49
CA LYS A 162 8.09 -9.94 -13.27
C LYS A 162 8.45 -8.94 -12.19
N TYR A 163 8.87 -9.46 -11.05
CA TYR A 163 9.36 -8.68 -9.93
C TYR A 163 10.73 -8.06 -10.24
N ARG A 164 10.94 -6.82 -9.77
CA ARG A 164 12.21 -6.10 -9.78
C ARG A 164 12.64 -5.81 -8.35
N SER A 165 13.90 -5.47 -8.15
CA SER A 165 14.35 -5.03 -6.82
C SER A 165 13.56 -3.80 -6.40
N ILE A 166 13.10 -3.78 -5.15
CA ILE A 166 12.46 -2.61 -4.54
C ILE A 166 13.49 -1.47 -4.44
N MET A 167 14.69 -1.79 -3.98
CA MET A 167 15.80 -0.85 -3.88
C MET A 167 16.59 -0.84 -5.19
N ASN A 168 16.49 0.25 -5.95
CA ASN A 168 17.41 0.53 -7.05
C ASN A 168 18.74 1.11 -6.47
N PRO A 169 19.82 1.24 -7.25
CA PRO A 169 21.11 1.73 -6.72
C PRO A 169 21.03 3.09 -6.01
N LYS A 170 20.16 4.00 -6.47
CA LYS A 170 19.93 5.30 -5.83
C LYS A 170 19.24 5.13 -4.48
N ALA A 171 18.22 4.28 -4.40
CA ALA A 171 17.52 3.97 -3.16
C ALA A 171 18.42 3.23 -2.15
N GLU A 172 19.31 2.34 -2.61
CA GLU A 172 20.31 1.68 -1.76
C GLU A 172 21.26 2.70 -1.13
N GLN A 173 21.79 3.64 -1.92
CA GLN A 173 22.63 4.71 -1.41
C GLN A 173 21.89 5.60 -0.40
N SER A 174 20.63 5.95 -0.69
CA SER A 174 19.81 6.73 0.25
C SER A 174 19.44 5.94 1.50
N ALA A 175 19.37 4.60 1.44
CA ALA A 175 18.98 3.76 2.58
C ALA A 175 20.01 3.76 3.72
N ASP A 176 21.26 4.16 3.44
CA ASP A 176 22.33 4.27 4.42
C ASP A 176 22.05 5.34 5.49
N ILE A 177 21.32 6.40 5.15
CA ILE A 177 20.99 7.48 6.10
C ILE A 177 20.14 6.99 7.27
N PHE A 178 19.43 5.88 7.09
CA PHE A 178 18.55 5.28 8.09
C PHE A 178 19.25 4.17 8.90
N LYS A 179 20.44 3.68 8.53
CA LYS A 179 21.07 2.55 9.23
C LYS A 179 21.44 2.92 10.68
N GLY A 180 20.89 2.21 11.66
CA GLY A 180 21.11 2.46 13.09
C GLY A 180 20.47 3.78 13.57
N ARG A 181 19.46 4.28 12.86
CA ARG A 181 18.80 5.57 13.15
C ARG A 181 17.34 5.38 13.49
N LYS A 182 16.72 6.42 14.02
CA LYS A 182 15.27 6.47 14.25
C LYS A 182 14.67 7.75 13.70
N LEU A 183 13.44 7.68 13.20
CA LEU A 183 12.59 8.83 12.93
C LEU A 183 11.62 9.02 14.09
N ILE A 184 11.46 10.26 14.56
CA ILE A 184 10.58 10.62 15.66
C ILE A 184 9.60 11.68 15.19
N ARG A 185 8.31 11.42 15.32
CA ARG A 185 7.25 12.42 15.17
C ARG A 185 6.65 12.74 16.52
N TYR A 186 6.48 14.04 16.77
CA TYR A 186 5.76 14.54 17.94
C TYR A 186 4.40 15.06 17.49
N ASN A 187 3.33 14.55 18.06
CA ASN A 187 2.00 15.12 17.86
C ASN A 187 1.85 16.30 18.82
N SER A 188 2.02 17.53 18.34
CA SER A 188 1.68 18.74 19.10
C SER A 188 0.58 19.50 18.38
N TYR A 189 -0.61 19.59 18.98
CA TYR A 189 -1.61 20.58 18.61
C TYR A 189 -1.14 21.96 19.12
N TYR A 190 -0.94 22.91 18.19
CA TYR A 190 -0.68 24.34 18.39
C TYR A 190 0.65 24.79 19.03
N THR A 191 1.30 25.74 18.35
CA THR A 191 2.09 26.81 18.99
C THR A 191 1.42 28.14 18.68
N SER A 192 0.71 28.73 19.65
CA SER A 192 0.45 30.17 19.64
C SER A 192 0.87 30.73 20.99
N ASP A 193 1.93 31.53 20.95
CA ASP A 193 2.51 32.22 22.08
C ASP A 193 1.70 33.49 22.36
N PHE A 194 1.07 33.56 23.54
CA PHE A 194 0.76 34.83 24.20
C PHE A 194 0.65 34.54 25.70
N ASN A 195 1.77 34.73 26.42
CA ASN A 195 1.91 34.76 27.89
C ASN A 195 2.68 33.62 28.59
N ASN A 196 3.74 33.08 27.98
CA ASN A 196 4.94 32.64 28.72
C ASN A 196 4.78 31.62 29.86
N THR A 197 3.71 30.82 29.88
CA THR A 197 3.55 29.64 30.73
C THR A 197 3.10 28.47 29.88
N VAL A 198 4.07 27.75 29.34
CA VAL A 198 3.83 26.51 28.58
C VAL A 198 3.62 25.37 29.58
N SER A 199 2.37 25.00 29.82
CA SER A 199 2.02 23.69 30.39
C SER A 199 1.66 22.76 29.25
N VAL A 200 2.59 21.88 28.85
CA VAL A 200 2.36 20.88 27.79
C VAL A 200 1.71 19.65 28.41
N GLY A 201 0.46 19.40 28.07
CA GLY A 201 -0.25 18.16 28.40
C GLY A 201 -0.54 17.35 27.15
N SER A 202 -0.09 16.10 27.13
CA SER A 202 -0.30 15.04 26.12
C SER A 202 0.57 15.10 24.85
N ASN A 203 1.83 14.65 24.97
CA ASN A 203 2.72 14.34 23.84
C ASN A 203 2.55 12.87 23.43
N SER A 204 1.77 12.57 22.39
CA SER A 204 1.95 11.29 21.72
C SER A 204 3.16 11.38 20.78
N LYS A 205 4.02 10.36 20.86
CA LYS A 205 5.31 10.28 20.17
C LYS A 205 5.32 8.99 19.39
N THR A 206 5.39 9.09 18.07
CA THR A 206 5.61 7.93 17.21
C THR A 206 7.09 7.85 16.86
N THR A 207 7.72 6.70 17.07
CA THR A 207 9.13 6.47 16.77
C THR A 207 9.28 5.26 15.88
N ILE A 208 10.01 5.41 14.77
CA ILE A 208 10.38 4.31 13.87
C ILE A 208 11.87 4.11 13.98
N HIS A 209 12.31 2.97 14.50
CA HIS A 209 13.70 2.55 14.57
C HIS A 209 14.05 1.78 13.31
N PHE A 210 15.21 2.08 12.74
CA PHE A 210 15.72 1.46 11.53
C PHE A 210 17.01 0.72 11.85
N CYS A 211 16.99 -0.58 11.63
CA CYS A 211 18.07 -1.47 11.98
C CYS A 211 19.07 -1.59 10.83
N SER A 212 20.34 -1.80 11.16
CA SER A 212 21.42 -1.88 10.17
C SER A 212 21.27 -3.09 9.24
N ASN A 213 20.53 -4.12 9.65
CA ASN A 213 20.17 -5.28 8.85
C ASN A 213 18.98 -5.05 7.89
N GLY A 214 18.42 -3.84 7.82
CA GLY A 214 17.25 -3.53 6.99
C GLY A 214 15.90 -3.79 7.67
N GLY A 215 15.89 -4.14 8.95
CA GLY A 215 14.67 -4.22 9.75
C GLY A 215 14.16 -2.85 10.20
N PHE A 216 12.91 -2.81 10.66
CA PHE A 216 12.37 -1.68 11.42
C PHE A 216 11.60 -2.17 12.66
N ALA A 217 11.44 -1.28 13.64
CA ALA A 217 10.60 -1.47 14.83
C ALA A 217 9.94 -0.13 15.22
N ILE A 218 8.71 -0.17 15.72
CA ILE A 218 7.90 1.04 15.97
C ILE A 218 7.40 1.10 17.40
N GLU A 219 7.62 2.26 18.02
CA GLU A 219 7.13 2.62 19.35
C GLU A 219 6.09 3.75 19.23
N GLY A 220 5.00 3.70 20.01
CA GLY A 220 3.96 4.74 19.96
C GLY A 220 3.04 4.65 18.75
N TYR A 221 2.53 3.44 18.52
CA TYR A 221 1.83 2.94 17.33
C TYR A 221 0.46 3.61 17.05
N SER A 222 -0.16 4.23 18.05
CA SER A 222 -1.56 4.70 18.00
C SER A 222 -1.84 5.85 17.02
N ASP A 223 -0.81 6.48 16.46
CA ASP A 223 -0.98 7.69 15.64
C ASP A 223 -0.40 7.58 14.22
N LEU A 224 0.20 6.45 13.83
CA LEU A 224 0.84 6.36 12.51
C LEU A 224 -0.24 6.43 11.41
N SER A 225 -0.22 7.52 10.64
CA SER A 225 -0.98 7.63 9.39
C SER A 225 0.01 7.35 8.26
N SER A 226 -0.18 6.23 7.59
CA SER A 226 0.58 5.88 6.40
C SER A 226 -0.36 5.37 5.34
N GLY A 227 -0.19 5.82 4.10
CA GLY A 227 -0.99 5.32 2.98
C GLY A 227 -0.66 3.87 2.70
N GLY A 228 -1.69 3.06 2.49
CA GLY A 228 -1.62 1.71 1.96
C GLY A 228 -2.72 1.46 0.93
N PRO A 229 -2.61 0.42 0.09
CA PRO A 229 -3.76 0.00 -0.70
C PRO A 229 -4.90 -0.44 0.22
N GLY A 230 -6.13 -0.03 -0.07
CA GLY A 230 -7.31 -0.30 0.79
C GLY A 230 -7.40 -1.75 1.26
N MET A 231 -7.21 -2.71 0.35
CA MET A 231 -7.33 -4.15 0.62
C MET A 231 -6.25 -4.76 1.53
N ASP A 232 -5.22 -4.00 1.91
CA ASP A 232 -4.18 -4.42 2.86
C ASP A 232 -4.50 -4.03 4.32
N GLY A 233 -5.62 -3.32 4.54
CA GLY A 233 -6.05 -2.86 5.84
C GLY A 233 -5.26 -1.64 6.29
N GLU A 234 -5.84 -0.44 6.14
CA GLU A 234 -5.30 0.86 6.60
C GLU A 234 -5.14 0.97 8.14
N ALA A 235 -5.34 -0.11 8.89
CA ALA A 235 -5.26 -0.12 10.35
C ALA A 235 -4.25 -1.14 10.83
N TRP A 236 -3.06 -0.61 11.05
CA TRP A 236 -2.05 -1.13 11.94
C TRP A 236 -2.72 -1.66 13.24
N SER A 237 -2.79 -2.99 13.41
CA SER A 237 -3.73 -3.64 14.35
C SER A 237 -3.10 -4.46 15.49
N ASN A 238 -1.79 -4.68 15.53
CA ASN A 238 -1.15 -5.48 16.59
C ASN A 238 0.36 -5.23 16.80
N THR A 239 0.95 -5.87 17.81
CA THR A 239 2.39 -5.75 18.14
C THR A 239 3.32 -6.28 17.04
N SER A 240 2.91 -7.30 16.27
CA SER A 240 3.68 -7.84 15.15
C SER A 240 3.68 -6.94 13.91
N ALA A 241 2.77 -5.98 13.84
CA ALA A 241 2.74 -4.98 12.78
C ALA A 241 3.70 -3.81 13.04
N GLY A 242 4.20 -3.66 14.28
CA GLY A 242 5.20 -2.66 14.63
C GLY A 242 6.63 -3.02 14.19
N GLU A 243 6.89 -4.22 13.69
CA GLU A 243 8.20 -4.67 13.26
C GLU A 243 8.16 -5.29 11.85
N GLY A 244 9.27 -5.21 11.11
CA GLY A 244 9.33 -5.84 9.79
C GLY A 244 10.56 -5.45 8.99
N LEU A 245 10.41 -5.45 7.67
CA LEU A 245 11.45 -5.06 6.72
C LEU A 245 11.17 -3.67 6.17
N ARG A 246 12.20 -2.82 6.17
CA ARG A 246 12.15 -1.52 5.50
C ARG A 246 12.83 -1.60 4.14
N SER A 247 12.38 -0.76 3.23
CA SER A 247 13.05 -0.51 1.95
C SER A 247 12.80 0.93 1.54
N LEU A 248 13.65 1.45 0.65
CA LEU A 248 13.36 2.71 -0.05
C LEU A 248 13.02 2.40 -1.50
N MET A 249 12.01 3.09 -2.01
CA MET A 249 11.62 3.08 -3.41
C MET A 249 11.91 4.47 -4.01
N ASP A 250 12.40 4.48 -5.24
CA ASP A 250 12.56 5.72 -6.03
C ASP A 250 11.39 5.80 -7.01
N VAL A 251 10.40 6.62 -6.67
CA VAL A 251 9.16 6.79 -7.43
C VAL A 251 9.12 8.21 -7.95
N ASN A 252 9.20 8.37 -9.28
CA ASN A 252 9.19 9.68 -9.95
C ASN A 252 10.22 10.68 -9.37
N ASN A 253 11.42 10.20 -9.06
CA ASN A 253 12.53 10.94 -8.43
C ASN A 253 12.34 11.32 -6.95
N TYR A 254 11.27 10.88 -6.29
CA TYR A 254 11.09 11.02 -4.85
C TYR A 254 11.33 9.69 -4.15
N MET A 255 11.91 9.75 -2.95
CA MET A 255 12.13 8.56 -2.13
C MET A 255 10.87 8.27 -1.34
N VAL A 256 10.48 7.00 -1.31
CA VAL A 256 9.33 6.51 -0.55
C VAL A 256 9.85 5.44 0.39
N LEU A 257 9.67 5.65 1.69
CA LEU A 257 9.94 4.63 2.69
C LEU A 257 8.79 3.61 2.66
N ARG A 258 9.15 2.37 2.38
CA ARG A 258 8.24 1.22 2.38
C ARG A 258 8.51 0.39 3.63
N LEU A 259 7.49 0.17 4.44
CA LEU A 259 7.53 -0.65 5.64
C LEU A 259 6.62 -1.86 5.46
N ALA A 260 7.20 -3.05 5.33
CA ALA A 260 6.44 -4.30 5.25
C ALA A 260 6.52 -5.03 6.59
N SER A 261 5.42 -5.06 7.31
CA SER A 261 5.36 -5.56 8.69
C SER A 261 5.34 -7.08 8.77
N ASN A 262 5.65 -7.62 9.95
CA ASN A 262 5.60 -9.06 10.19
C ASN A 262 4.17 -9.63 10.07
N ALA A 263 3.17 -8.81 10.40
CA ALA A 263 1.73 -9.10 10.21
C ALA A 263 1.28 -9.10 8.74
N GLY A 264 2.13 -8.62 7.83
CA GLY A 264 1.88 -8.63 6.40
C GLY A 264 1.20 -7.38 5.85
N GLU A 265 1.10 -6.32 6.66
CA GLU A 265 0.68 -4.98 6.24
C GLU A 265 1.84 -4.28 5.51
N VAL A 266 1.54 -3.49 4.49
CA VAL A 266 2.55 -2.67 3.79
C VAL A 266 2.15 -1.20 3.84
N SER A 267 3.11 -0.38 4.28
CA SER A 267 2.93 1.04 4.51
C SER A 267 3.91 1.85 3.67
N TYR A 268 3.42 2.93 3.07
CA TYR A 268 4.21 3.84 2.24
C TYR A 268 4.28 5.24 2.86
N MET A 269 5.49 5.76 2.90
CA MET A 269 5.86 7.00 3.55
C MET A 269 6.72 7.84 2.57
N PRO A 270 6.09 8.55 1.62
CA PRO A 270 6.79 9.45 0.71
C PRO A 270 7.56 10.53 1.47
N ILE A 271 8.84 10.68 1.13
CA ILE A 271 9.70 11.72 1.68
C ILE A 271 9.62 12.92 0.75
N GLU A 272 8.77 13.88 1.11
CA GLU A 272 8.48 15.06 0.31
C GLU A 272 9.64 16.07 0.34
N ARG A 273 10.25 16.21 1.51
CA ARG A 273 11.35 17.15 1.75
C ARG A 273 12.21 16.67 2.91
N TYR A 274 13.50 16.99 2.85
CA TYR A 274 14.36 16.97 4.01
C TYR A 274 15.05 18.32 4.18
N THR A 275 15.44 18.64 5.40
CA THR A 275 16.12 19.88 5.75
C THR A 275 17.54 19.58 6.23
N GLU A 276 18.46 20.52 6.07
CA GLU A 276 19.88 20.34 6.44
C GLU A 276 20.09 20.09 7.95
N ASP A 277 19.15 20.53 8.78
CA ASP A 277 19.10 20.27 10.24
C ASP A 277 18.60 18.87 10.60
N GLY A 278 18.29 18.01 9.63
CA GLY A 278 17.95 16.59 9.85
C GLY A 278 16.46 16.32 10.10
N ALA A 279 15.56 17.19 9.64
CA ALA A 279 14.13 16.88 9.63
C ALA A 279 13.69 16.35 8.26
N TYR A 280 12.71 15.45 8.28
CA TYR A 280 12.05 14.86 7.12
C TYR A 280 10.57 15.25 7.18
N TYR A 281 10.02 15.66 6.04
CA TYR A 281 8.58 15.87 5.87
C TYR A 281 8.02 14.67 5.13
N ILE A 282 7.16 13.93 5.81
CA ILE A 282 6.60 12.65 5.35
C ILE A 282 5.11 12.67 5.62
N ASN A 283 4.29 12.56 4.57
CA ASN A 283 2.83 12.67 4.66
C ASN A 283 2.40 13.98 5.37
N ASP A 284 2.97 15.11 4.96
CA ASP A 284 2.81 16.44 5.60
C ASP A 284 3.33 16.56 7.06
N ASP A 285 3.76 15.48 7.70
CA ASP A 285 4.26 15.49 9.08
C ASP A 285 5.77 15.74 9.17
N LYS A 286 6.19 16.47 10.21
CA LYS A 286 7.62 16.66 10.52
C LYS A 286 8.15 15.51 11.38
N TRP A 287 9.13 14.80 10.83
CA TRP A 287 9.90 13.74 11.50
C TRP A 287 11.34 14.20 11.74
N VAL A 288 11.90 13.93 12.91
CA VAL A 288 13.30 14.24 13.23
C VAL A 288 14.12 12.96 13.27
N ILE A 289 15.30 12.96 12.64
CA ILE A 289 16.19 11.80 12.64
C ILE A 289 17.18 11.83 13.82
N GLY A 290 17.32 10.70 14.52
CA GLY A 290 18.23 10.52 15.66
C GLY A 290 18.98 9.19 15.60
N GLY A 291 19.91 8.96 16.53
CA GLY A 291 20.48 7.62 16.74
C GLY A 291 19.42 6.68 17.32
N SER A 292 19.39 5.43 16.83
CA SER A 292 18.53 4.42 17.42
C SER A 292 19.18 3.82 18.66
N ASP A 293 18.38 3.65 19.70
CA ASP A 293 18.69 3.00 20.98
C ASP A 293 18.25 1.53 20.99
N LEU A 294 17.47 1.10 20.00
CA LEU A 294 16.95 -0.26 19.87
C LEU A 294 17.70 -1.07 18.80
N CYS A 295 18.25 -0.40 17.79
CA CYS A 295 18.99 -1.04 16.71
C CYS A 295 20.31 -0.34 16.42
N ASN A 296 21.40 -1.10 16.39
CA ASN A 296 22.74 -0.68 15.96
C ASN A 296 23.11 -1.31 14.61
#